data_AF-A0A969M5G0-F1
#
_entry.id   AF-A0A969M5G0-F1
#
_cell.length_a   1.000
_cell.length_b   1.000
_cell.length_c   1.000
_cell.angle_alpha   90.00
_cell.angle_beta   90.00
_cell.angle_gamma   90.00
#
_symmetry.space_group_name_H-M   'P 1'
#
loop_
_entity.id
_entity.type
_entity.pdbx_description
1 polymer ?
#
loop_
_entity_poly.entity_id
_entity_poly.type
_entity_poly.pdbx_seq_one_letter_code
_entity_poly.pdbx_strand_id
1 'polypeptide(L)'
;MSPLRTAALLAALVSVLALGACNTLETSTAPAPAAAPVNPNAKVASLDIPLGESCGAELSAYKAVMDNDLRTGHVNKTVYDKVIAELAGRVASCQAARSYEAIALMNATKRRYGYPVPQGDGPLRRRDLAGSGA
;
A
#
# COMPACT_ATOMS: atom_id res chain seq x y z
N MET A 1 -7.63 21.60 49.09
CA MET A 1 -7.87 21.13 47.71
C MET A 1 -9.34 20.77 47.61
N SER A 2 -10.14 21.48 46.81
CA SER A 2 -11.61 21.37 46.85
C SER A 2 -12.09 20.01 46.35
N PRO A 3 -12.98 19.30 47.07
CA PRO A 3 -13.45 17.95 46.72
C PRO A 3 -14.19 17.91 45.38
N LEU A 4 -14.74 19.04 44.93
CA LEU A 4 -15.35 19.19 43.61
C LEU A 4 -14.35 19.10 42.45
N ARG A 5 -13.08 19.51 42.65
CA ARG A 5 -12.04 19.43 41.60
C ARG A 5 -11.57 17.99 41.37
N THR A 6 -11.52 17.19 42.44
CA THR A 6 -11.15 15.78 42.37
C THR A 6 -12.23 14.95 41.69
N ALA A 7 -13.52 15.23 41.95
CA ALA A 7 -14.64 14.56 41.28
C ALA A 7 -14.70 14.84 39.77
N ALA A 8 -14.44 16.08 39.36
CA ALA A 8 -14.41 16.46 37.95
C ALA A 8 -13.27 15.80 37.18
N LEU A 9 -12.08 15.66 37.79
CA LEU A 9 -10.93 14.99 37.16
C LEU A 9 -11.16 13.48 36.99
N LEU A 10 -11.80 12.83 37.97
CA LEU A 10 -12.16 11.40 37.88
C LEU A 10 -13.20 11.14 36.78
N ALA A 11 -14.22 11.99 36.67
CA ALA A 11 -15.24 11.87 35.62
C ALA A 11 -14.67 12.07 34.21
N ALA A 12 -13.73 13.01 34.04
CA ALA A 12 -13.04 13.23 32.78
C ALA A 12 -12.17 12.02 32.37
N LEU A 13 -11.47 11.41 33.33
CA LEU A 13 -10.62 10.25 33.08
C LEU A 13 -11.43 9.03 32.59
N VAL A 14 -12.57 8.75 33.21
CA VAL A 14 -13.45 7.63 32.81
C VAL A 14 -14.04 7.85 31.42
N SER A 15 -14.37 9.10 31.09
CA SER A 15 -14.92 9.47 29.79
C SER A 15 -13.92 9.21 28.66
N VAL A 16 -12.63 9.55 28.85
CA VAL A 16 -11.59 9.31 27.84
C VAL A 16 -11.29 7.81 27.64
N LEU A 17 -11.35 7.00 28.72
CA LEU A 17 -11.18 5.55 28.60
C LEU A 17 -12.34 4.87 27.85
N ALA A 18 -13.57 5.38 28.00
CA ALA A 18 -14.74 4.80 27.34
C ALA A 18 -14.73 4.97 25.80
N LEU A 19 -14.15 6.06 25.27
CA LEU A 19 -14.05 6.27 23.81
C LEU A 19 -12.97 5.42 23.13
N GLY A 20 -11.92 5.02 23.87
CA GLY A 20 -10.83 4.19 23.32
C GLY A 20 -11.21 2.73 23.03
N ALA A 21 -12.30 2.24 23.64
CA ALA A 21 -12.72 0.84 23.55
C ALA A 21 -13.51 0.50 22.28
N CYS A 22 -14.02 1.48 21.53
CA CYS A 22 -14.76 1.24 20.28
C CYS A 22 -13.84 1.15 19.04
N ASN A 23 -12.53 1.30 19.19
CA ASN A 23 -11.54 1.10 18.11
C ASN A 23 -10.82 -0.26 18.21
N THR A 24 -11.46 -1.27 18.81
CA THR A 24 -10.95 -2.64 18.69
C THR A 24 -10.92 -2.99 17.21
N LEU A 25 -9.72 -3.04 16.63
CA LEU A 25 -9.49 -3.78 15.41
C LEU A 25 -9.93 -5.21 15.73
N GLU A 26 -11.10 -5.61 15.24
CA GLU A 26 -11.40 -7.01 15.07
C GLU A 26 -10.29 -7.57 14.20
N THR A 27 -9.34 -8.28 14.83
CA THR A 27 -8.53 -9.27 14.14
C THR A 27 -9.53 -10.32 13.69
N SER A 28 -10.16 -10.08 12.54
CA SER A 28 -11.03 -11.02 11.87
C SER A 28 -10.18 -12.25 11.60
N THR A 29 -10.33 -13.28 12.43
CA THR A 29 -9.79 -14.64 12.20
C THR A 29 -10.61 -15.29 11.08
N ALA A 30 -10.66 -14.63 9.92
CA ALA A 30 -11.10 -15.27 8.70
C ALA A 30 -10.15 -16.45 8.45
N PRO A 31 -10.66 -17.65 8.11
CA PRO A 31 -9.82 -18.74 7.67
C PRO A 31 -8.86 -18.22 6.60
N ALA A 32 -7.56 -18.47 6.79
CA ALA A 32 -6.58 -18.12 5.77
C ALA A 32 -7.03 -18.76 4.43
N PRO A 33 -7.11 -17.99 3.33
CA PRO A 33 -7.48 -18.57 2.05
C PRO A 33 -6.50 -19.69 1.72
N ALA A 34 -7.02 -20.82 1.24
CA ALA A 34 -6.19 -21.95 0.82
C ALA A 34 -5.13 -21.45 -0.18
N ALA A 35 -3.87 -21.86 0.02
CA ALA A 35 -2.77 -21.43 -0.82
C ALA A 35 -3.04 -21.84 -2.28
N ALA A 36 -3.03 -20.87 -3.20
CA ALA A 36 -3.13 -21.14 -4.63
C ALA A 36 -1.92 -21.98 -5.09
N PRO A 37 -2.08 -22.88 -6.07
CA PRO A 37 -0.95 -23.60 -6.66
C PRO A 37 0.06 -22.60 -7.23
N VAL A 38 1.32 -22.68 -6.78
CA VAL A 38 2.41 -21.80 -7.22
C VAL A 38 3.30 -22.60 -8.17
N ASN A 39 3.59 -22.05 -9.36
CA ASN A 39 4.62 -22.53 -10.26
C ASN A 39 5.95 -21.81 -9.94
N PRO A 40 6.88 -22.42 -9.19
CA PRO A 40 8.16 -21.78 -8.86
C PRO A 40 9.07 -21.61 -10.09
N ASN A 41 8.80 -22.33 -11.19
CA ASN A 41 9.61 -22.28 -12.41
C ASN A 41 9.15 -21.19 -13.40
N ALA A 42 8.10 -20.43 -13.07
CA ALA A 42 7.67 -19.33 -13.92
C ALA A 42 8.77 -18.26 -14.01
N LYS A 43 9.21 -17.97 -15.25
CA LYS A 43 10.27 -16.99 -15.50
C LYS A 43 9.73 -15.57 -15.33
N VAL A 44 10.15 -14.91 -14.26
CA VAL A 44 9.88 -13.49 -13.98
C VAL A 44 11.04 -12.63 -14.49
N ALA A 45 10.74 -11.42 -14.95
CA ALA A 45 11.74 -10.47 -15.41
C ALA A 45 12.34 -9.70 -14.23
N SER A 46 13.62 -9.32 -14.34
CA SER A 46 14.24 -8.38 -13.40
C SER A 46 14.03 -6.94 -13.87
N LEU A 47 13.73 -6.03 -12.95
CA LEU A 47 13.70 -4.59 -13.20
C LEU A 47 14.59 -3.91 -12.17
N ASP A 48 15.42 -2.98 -12.61
CA ASP A 48 16.33 -2.21 -11.76
C ASP A 48 15.58 -1.04 -11.09
N ILE A 49 14.74 -1.37 -10.10
CA ILE A 49 13.89 -0.39 -9.42
C ILE A 49 14.73 0.34 -8.35
N PRO A 50 14.92 1.67 -8.44
CA PRO A 50 15.71 2.40 -7.47
C PRO A 50 14.96 2.54 -6.15
N LEU A 51 15.33 1.74 -5.14
CA LEU A 51 14.66 1.75 -3.83
C LEU A 51 14.91 3.02 -3.01
N GLY A 52 15.92 3.83 -3.36
CA GLY A 52 16.21 5.11 -2.71
C GLY A 52 15.28 6.25 -3.14
N GLU A 53 14.55 6.08 -4.24
CA GLU A 53 13.60 7.08 -4.74
C GLU A 53 12.22 6.89 -4.12
N SER A 54 11.47 7.98 -3.97
CA SER A 54 10.12 7.95 -3.36
C SER A 54 9.09 7.13 -4.13
N CYS A 55 9.37 6.74 -5.38
CA CYS A 55 8.55 5.85 -6.21
C CYS A 55 9.00 4.37 -6.17
N GLY A 56 10.17 4.08 -5.60
CA GLY A 56 10.78 2.75 -5.68
C GLY A 56 9.98 1.68 -4.96
N ALA A 57 9.47 2.00 -3.76
CA ALA A 57 8.69 1.07 -2.96
C ALA A 57 7.39 0.65 -3.66
N GLU A 58 6.66 1.60 -4.22
CA GLU A 58 5.39 1.35 -4.91
C GLU A 58 5.58 0.58 -6.21
N LEU A 59 6.61 0.90 -6.99
CA LEU A 59 6.96 0.16 -8.21
C LEU A 59 7.36 -1.28 -7.89
N SER A 60 8.18 -1.46 -6.85
CA SER A 60 8.60 -2.79 -6.37
C SER A 60 7.41 -3.62 -5.90
N ALA A 61 6.51 -3.02 -5.12
CA ALA A 61 5.29 -3.69 -4.65
C ALA A 61 4.41 -4.14 -5.83
N TYR A 62 4.19 -3.28 -6.82
CA TYR A 62 3.39 -3.67 -7.98
C TYR A 62 4.08 -4.76 -8.81
N LYS A 63 5.40 -4.69 -8.99
CA LYS A 63 6.16 -5.75 -9.66
C LYS A 63 6.00 -7.09 -8.94
N ALA A 64 6.09 -7.10 -7.61
CA ALA A 64 5.94 -8.33 -6.81
C ALA A 64 4.55 -8.97 -6.97
N VAL A 65 3.50 -8.15 -7.08
CA VAL A 65 2.14 -8.63 -7.39
C VAL A 65 2.10 -9.31 -8.76
N MET A 66 2.63 -8.66 -9.81
CA MET A 66 2.66 -9.25 -11.16
C MET A 66 3.46 -10.56 -11.21
N ASP A 67 4.59 -10.62 -10.52
CA ASP A 67 5.41 -11.84 -10.41
C ASP A 67 4.64 -12.95 -9.69
N ASN A 68 3.89 -12.63 -8.64
CA ASN A 68 3.03 -13.60 -7.96
C ASN A 68 1.92 -14.09 -8.89
N ASP A 69 1.22 -13.18 -9.56
CA ASP A 69 0.11 -13.52 -10.46
C ASP A 69 0.56 -14.41 -11.62
N LEU A 70 1.78 -14.23 -12.13
CA LEU A 70 2.35 -15.13 -13.13
C LEU A 70 2.62 -16.52 -12.53
N ARG A 71 3.18 -16.58 -11.32
CA ARG A 71 3.49 -17.86 -10.65
C ARG A 71 2.22 -18.62 -10.27
N THR A 72 1.16 -17.94 -9.85
CA THR A 72 -0.11 -18.56 -9.45
C THR A 72 -1.05 -18.81 -10.62
N GLY A 73 -0.71 -18.30 -11.82
CA GLY A 73 -1.53 -18.43 -13.02
C GLY A 73 -2.72 -17.48 -13.08
N HIS A 74 -2.79 -16.46 -12.21
CA HIS A 74 -3.79 -15.39 -12.30
C HIS A 74 -3.59 -14.52 -13.56
N VAL A 75 -2.35 -14.39 -14.03
CA VAL A 75 -2.05 -13.82 -15.34
C VAL A 75 -1.23 -14.80 -16.17
N ASN A 76 -1.45 -14.77 -17.48
CA ASN A 76 -0.59 -15.50 -18.41
C ASN A 76 0.69 -14.71 -18.72
N LYS A 77 1.69 -15.40 -19.27
CA LYS A 77 2.99 -14.82 -19.63
C LYS A 77 2.89 -13.63 -20.58
N THR A 78 1.96 -13.64 -21.53
CA THR A 78 1.78 -12.53 -22.48
C THR A 78 1.28 -11.26 -21.81
N VAL A 79 0.34 -11.36 -20.86
CA VAL A 79 -0.14 -10.20 -20.09
C VAL A 79 0.96 -9.70 -19.16
N TYR A 80 1.65 -10.61 -18.48
CA TYR A 80 2.80 -10.28 -17.64
C TYR A 80 3.86 -9.48 -18.41
N ASP A 81 4.29 -9.98 -19.57
CA ASP A 81 5.34 -9.34 -20.37
C ASP A 81 4.95 -7.92 -20.82
N LYS A 82 3.67 -7.70 -21.18
CA LYS A 82 3.15 -6.36 -21.53
C LYS A 82 3.21 -5.41 -20.33
N VAL A 83 2.80 -5.88 -19.15
CA VAL A 83 2.86 -5.07 -17.92
C VAL A 83 4.30 -4.73 -17.55
N ILE A 84 5.22 -5.69 -17.65
CA ILE A 84 6.65 -5.46 -17.36
C ILE A 84 7.26 -4.45 -18.34
N ALA A 85 6.94 -4.54 -19.64
CA ALA A 85 7.41 -3.56 -20.62
C ALA A 85 6.89 -2.15 -20.30
N GLU A 86 5.62 -2.02 -19.92
CA GLU A 86 5.08 -0.74 -19.44
C GLU A 86 5.77 -0.25 -18.15
N LEU A 87 6.07 -1.16 -17.23
CA LEU A 87 6.69 -0.84 -15.94
C LEU A 87 8.13 -0.36 -16.11
N ALA A 88 8.88 -0.88 -17.10
CA ALA A 88 10.25 -0.45 -17.40
C ALA A 88 10.34 1.07 -17.70
N GLY A 89 9.41 1.63 -18.48
CA GLY A 89 9.37 3.08 -18.74
C GLY A 89 9.07 3.93 -17.48
N ARG A 90 8.38 3.35 -16.50
CA ARG A 90 8.04 3.99 -15.22
C ARG A 90 9.23 3.96 -14.28
N VAL A 91 9.96 2.85 -14.28
CA VAL A 91 11.26 2.72 -13.60
C VAL A 91 12.23 3.76 -14.14
N ALA A 92 12.33 3.94 -15.46
CA ALA A 92 13.18 4.98 -16.04
C ALA A 92 12.79 6.40 -15.57
N SER A 93 11.49 6.67 -15.41
CA SER A 93 11.02 7.95 -14.86
C SER A 93 11.38 8.11 -13.38
N CYS A 94 11.28 7.02 -12.62
CA CYS A 94 11.67 6.97 -11.21
C CYS A 94 13.17 7.21 -11.03
N GLN A 95 14.02 6.54 -11.81
CA GLN A 95 15.47 6.72 -11.83
C GLN A 95 15.90 8.14 -12.21
N ALA A 96 15.07 8.84 -13.00
CA ALA A 96 15.29 10.23 -13.36
C ALA A 96 14.73 11.24 -12.33
N ALA A 97 14.50 10.81 -11.08
CA ALA A 97 13.95 11.60 -9.98
C ALA A 97 12.56 12.22 -10.26
N ARG A 98 11.78 11.65 -11.18
CA ARG A 98 10.40 12.07 -11.50
C ARG A 98 9.37 11.15 -10.84
N SER A 99 9.41 11.06 -9.51
CA SER A 99 8.65 10.07 -8.74
C SER A 99 7.13 10.18 -8.91
N TYR A 100 6.59 11.41 -8.87
CA TYR A 100 5.15 11.63 -9.04
C TYR A 100 4.66 11.21 -10.42
N GLU A 101 5.43 11.51 -11.46
CA GLU A 101 5.15 11.08 -12.82
C GLU A 101 5.17 9.55 -12.88
N ALA A 102 6.23 8.90 -12.38
CA ALA A 102 6.37 7.45 -12.36
C ALA A 102 5.17 6.75 -11.67
N ILE A 103 4.73 7.28 -10.52
CA ILE A 103 3.57 6.76 -9.77
C ILE A 103 2.26 6.99 -10.53
N ALA A 104 2.04 8.19 -11.08
CA ALA A 104 0.83 8.49 -11.85
C ALA A 104 0.72 7.57 -13.08
N LEU A 105 1.83 7.43 -13.78
CA LEU A 105 2.01 6.50 -14.89
C LEU A 105 1.70 5.06 -14.43
N MET A 106 2.32 4.56 -13.34
CA MET A 106 2.06 3.21 -12.80
C MET A 106 0.57 3.00 -12.46
N ASN A 107 -0.07 3.99 -11.85
CA ASN A 107 -1.50 3.92 -11.57
C ASN A 107 -2.33 3.82 -12.85
N ALA A 108 -1.91 4.47 -13.95
CA ALA A 108 -2.57 4.29 -15.24
C ALA A 108 -2.42 2.85 -15.78
N THR A 109 -1.25 2.20 -15.62
CA THR A 109 -1.12 0.76 -15.92
C THR A 109 -2.06 -0.06 -15.06
N LYS A 110 -2.05 0.14 -13.74
CA LYS A 110 -2.87 -0.64 -12.83
C LYS A 110 -4.35 -0.59 -13.23
N ARG A 111 -4.88 0.60 -13.56
CA ARG A 111 -6.25 0.77 -14.07
C ARG A 111 -6.50 -0.01 -15.37
N ARG A 112 -5.56 0.00 -16.33
CA ARG A 112 -5.69 -0.74 -17.60
C ARG A 112 -5.82 -2.25 -17.41
N TYR A 113 -5.14 -2.80 -16.40
CA TYR A 113 -5.15 -4.24 -16.11
C TYR A 113 -6.05 -4.62 -14.92
N GLY A 114 -6.92 -3.71 -14.46
CA GLY A 114 -7.91 -4.00 -13.41
C GLY A 114 -7.35 -4.06 -11.98
N TYR A 115 -6.12 -3.60 -11.74
CA TYR A 115 -5.54 -3.53 -10.40
C TYR A 115 -5.98 -2.26 -9.65
N PRO A 116 -6.26 -2.36 -8.34
CA PRO A 116 -6.74 -1.23 -7.55
C PRO A 116 -5.67 -0.15 -7.40
N VAL A 117 -6.09 1.11 -7.50
CA VAL A 117 -5.25 2.30 -7.32
C VAL A 117 -5.77 3.11 -6.13
N PRO A 118 -4.89 3.67 -5.28
CA PRO A 118 -5.32 4.54 -4.18
C PRO A 118 -6.13 5.73 -4.73
N GLN A 119 -7.34 5.96 -4.22
CA GLN A 119 -8.25 6.99 -4.76
C GLN A 119 -8.05 8.40 -4.19
N GLY A 120 -7.12 8.63 -3.26
CA GLY A 120 -6.85 9.99 -2.74
C GLY A 120 -6.45 10.06 -1.27
N ASP A 121 -6.51 8.96 -0.53
CA ASP A 121 -6.14 8.89 0.89
C ASP A 121 -4.77 8.23 1.09
N GLY A 122 -3.86 8.50 0.15
CA GLY A 122 -2.51 7.96 0.21
C GLY A 122 -1.76 8.41 1.47
N PRO A 123 -0.74 7.66 1.92
CA PRO A 123 0.02 7.93 3.15
C PRO A 123 0.70 9.29 3.18
N LEU A 124 0.87 9.95 2.02
CA LEU A 124 1.39 11.31 1.93
C LEU A 124 0.45 12.33 2.61
N ARG A 125 -0.85 12.31 2.31
CA ARG A 125 -1.82 13.21 2.96
C ARG A 125 -1.98 12.93 4.45
N ARG A 126 -1.80 11.68 4.87
CA ARG A 126 -1.88 11.29 6.28
C ARG A 126 -0.70 11.87 7.10
N ARG A 127 0.48 12.00 6.49
CA ARG A 127 1.64 12.66 7.11
C ARG A 127 1.45 14.17 7.21
N ASP A 128 0.87 14.80 6.19
CA ASP A 128 0.57 16.23 6.21
C ASP A 128 -0.46 16.59 7.29
N LEU A 129 -1.47 15.74 7.49
CA LEU A 129 -2.47 15.91 8.56
C LEU A 129 -1.90 15.62 9.96
N ALA A 130 -0.89 14.76 10.08
CA ALA A 130 -0.20 14.51 11.34
C ALA A 130 0.79 15.62 11.72
N GLY A 131 1.21 16.46 10.78
CA GLY A 131 2.12 17.59 10.99
C GLY A 131 1.45 18.92 11.34
N SER A 132 0.14 19.07 11.15
CA SER A 132 -0.60 20.31 11.45
C SER A 132 -1.18 20.39 12.87
N GLY A 133 -0.76 19.50 13.78
CA GLY A 133 -1.23 19.44 15.17
C GLY A 133 -0.22 19.94 16.21
N ALA A 134 0.73 20.80 15.83
CA ALA A 134 1.67 21.45 16.75
C ALA A 134 1.33 22.93 16.94
#